data_AF-A0A2M8FFN2-F1
#
_entry.id   AF-A0A2M8FFN2-F1
#
_cell.length_a   1.000
_cell.length_b   1.000
_cell.length_c   1.000
_cell.angle_alpha   90.00
_cell.angle_beta   90.00
_cell.angle_gamma   90.00
#
_symmetry.space_group_name_H-M   'P 1'
#
loop_
_entity.id
_entity.type
_entity.pdbx_description
1 polymer ?
#
loop_
_entity_poly.entity_id
_entity_poly.type
_entity_poly.pdbx_seq_one_letter_code
_entity_poly.pdbx_strand_id
1 'polypeptide(L)'
;ELGTKVEVKNLNSFKSVEAAIAFEIERQTNILQNNGQIQQETRGWDEIHDKTFTQRSKETAKDYRYFPDPDLPKLVTTEIPAFLQSRLKEQLPELPQNKRSK
;
A
#
# COMPACT_ATOMS: atom_id res chain seq x y z
N GLU A 1 11.05 -8.07 -18.01
CA GLU A 1 11.52 -7.68 -16.66
C GLU A 1 10.72 -6.46 -16.21
N LEU A 2 10.37 -6.34 -14.94
CA LEU A 2 9.64 -5.17 -14.42
C LEU A 2 10.64 -4.09 -14.00
N GLY A 3 10.25 -2.81 -14.07
CA GLY A 3 11.10 -1.68 -13.66
C GLY A 3 11.33 -1.58 -12.15
N THR A 4 12.27 -0.73 -11.72
CA THR A 4 12.56 -0.49 -10.29
C THR A 4 11.39 0.21 -9.60
N LYS A 5 10.98 -0.29 -8.43
CA LYS A 5 9.87 0.26 -7.65
C LYS A 5 10.33 1.36 -6.68
N VAL A 6 9.54 2.41 -6.55
CA VAL A 6 9.63 3.41 -5.47
C VAL A 6 8.36 3.33 -4.61
N GLU A 7 8.51 3.46 -3.29
CA GLU A 7 7.39 3.49 -2.34
C GLU A 7 7.23 4.90 -1.78
N VAL A 8 6.04 5.51 -1.92
CA VAL A 8 5.72 6.83 -1.34
C VAL A 8 4.87 6.63 -0.07
N LYS A 9 5.30 7.20 1.05
CA LYS A 9 4.64 7.13 2.36
C LYS A 9 4.11 8.50 2.81
N ASN A 10 3.25 8.47 3.82
CA ASN A 10 2.66 9.63 4.49
C ASN A 10 1.72 10.46 3.59
N LEU A 11 0.80 9.77 2.90
CA LEU A 11 -0.25 10.37 2.08
C LEU A 11 -1.55 10.46 2.88
N ASN A 12 -2.02 11.68 3.16
CA ASN A 12 -3.14 11.89 4.10
C ASN A 12 -4.51 12.00 3.42
N SER A 13 -4.58 12.02 2.08
CA SER A 13 -5.84 12.15 1.34
C SER A 13 -5.78 11.47 -0.02
N PHE A 14 -6.93 11.15 -0.62
CA PHE A 14 -6.99 10.64 -1.99
C PHE A 14 -6.41 11.61 -3.02
N LYS A 15 -6.58 12.92 -2.80
CA LYS A 15 -5.98 13.97 -3.62
C LYS A 15 -4.45 13.94 -3.53
N SER A 16 -3.91 13.76 -2.33
CA SER A 16 -2.46 13.63 -2.10
C SER A 16 -1.92 12.38 -2.81
N VAL A 17 -2.67 11.27 -2.81
CA VAL A 17 -2.32 10.04 -3.55
C VAL A 17 -2.22 10.29 -5.04
N GLU A 18 -3.25 10.92 -5.64
CA GLU A 18 -3.26 11.26 -7.06
C GLU A 18 -2.08 12.16 -7.44
N ALA A 19 -1.86 13.25 -6.70
CA ALA A 19 -0.79 14.20 -6.94
C ALA A 19 0.60 13.55 -6.81
N ALA A 20 0.80 12.72 -5.79
CA ALA A 20 2.07 12.01 -5.59
C ALA A 20 2.36 11.01 -6.71
N ILE A 21 1.34 10.31 -7.21
CA ILE A 21 1.49 9.41 -8.37
C ILE A 21 1.86 10.21 -9.62
N ALA A 22 1.16 11.31 -9.90
CA ALA A 22 1.44 12.16 -11.06
C ALA A 22 2.88 12.71 -11.03
N PHE A 23 3.31 13.25 -9.88
CA PHE A 23 4.67 13.74 -9.69
C PHE A 23 5.72 12.64 -9.87
N GLU A 24 5.48 11.46 -9.31
CA GLU A 24 6.45 10.36 -9.34
C GLU A 24 6.57 9.74 -10.74
N ILE A 25 5.47 9.69 -11.50
CA ILE A 25 5.49 9.32 -12.92
C ILE A 25 6.41 10.28 -13.69
N GLU A 26 6.20 11.59 -13.57
CA GLU A 26 7.00 12.59 -14.27
C GLU A 26 8.48 12.50 -13.87
N ARG A 27 8.78 12.42 -12.57
CA ARG A 27 10.15 12.27 -12.05
C ARG A 27 10.83 11.04 -12.62
N GLN A 28 10.18 9.87 -12.55
CA GLN A 28 10.79 8.62 -13.02
C GLN A 28 10.98 8.62 -14.54
N THR A 29 10.00 9.12 -15.29
CA THR A 29 10.12 9.29 -16.75
C THR A 29 11.32 10.17 -17.10
N ASN A 30 11.48 11.32 -16.44
CA ASN A 30 12.60 12.23 -16.69
C ASN A 30 13.96 11.58 -16.39
N ILE A 31 14.08 10.80 -15.31
CA ILE A 31 15.33 10.10 -14.99
C ILE A 31 15.65 9.06 -16.08
N LEU A 32 14.66 8.27 -16.48
CA LEU A 32 14.84 7.22 -17.49
C LEU A 32 15.17 7.80 -18.88
N GLN A 33 14.55 8.91 -19.28
CA GLN A 33 14.83 9.59 -20.55
C GLN A 33 16.26 10.15 -20.61
N ASN A 34 16.82 10.54 -19.47
CA ASN A 34 18.20 11.01 -19.36
C ASN A 34 19.22 9.88 -19.18
N ASN A 35 18.86 8.63 -19.50
CA ASN A 35 19.67 7.43 -19.29
C ASN A 35 20.10 7.21 -17.83
N GLY A 36 19.36 7.79 -16.88
CA GLY A 36 19.55 7.56 -15.45
C GLY A 36 18.91 6.25 -14.99
N GLN A 37 19.23 5.85 -13.76
CA GLN A 37 18.67 4.66 -13.14
C GLN A 37 17.80 5.02 -11.94
N ILE A 38 16.59 4.46 -11.89
CA ILE A 38 15.71 4.57 -10.72
C ILE A 38 16.29 3.69 -9.61
N GLN A 39 16.53 4.29 -8.45
CA GLN A 39 16.91 3.56 -7.24
C GLN A 39 15.67 3.12 -6.48
N GLN A 40 15.69 1.92 -5.92
CA GLN A 40 14.64 1.45 -5.04
C GLN A 40 14.75 2.18 -3.69
N GLU A 41 13.78 3.04 -3.40
CA GLU A 41 13.80 3.89 -2.20
C GLU A 41 12.40 4.12 -1.63
N THR A 42 12.34 4.52 -0.37
CA THR A 42 11.13 5.03 0.28
C THR A 42 11.16 6.56 0.28
N ARG A 43 10.14 7.16 -0.32
CA ARG A 43 9.94 8.60 -0.44
C ARG A 43 8.77 9.06 0.44
N GLY A 44 8.77 10.33 0.81
CA GLY A 44 7.66 11.02 1.46
C GLY A 44 6.97 11.97 0.50
N TRP A 45 5.73 12.30 0.81
CA TRP A 45 4.98 13.33 0.13
C TRP A 45 5.01 14.63 0.95
N ASP A 46 5.34 15.73 0.27
CA ASP A 46 5.28 17.08 0.83
C ASP A 46 4.08 17.81 0.24
N GLU A 47 3.02 17.98 1.05
CA GLU A 47 1.76 18.61 0.63
C GLU A 47 1.88 20.12 0.37
N ILE A 48 2.92 20.79 0.89
CA ILE A 48 3.10 22.23 0.70
C ILE A 48 3.73 22.50 -0.67
N HIS A 49 4.65 21.63 -1.09
CA HIS A 49 5.44 21.80 -2.30
C HIS A 49 5.04 20.87 -3.44
N ASP A 50 3.98 20.06 -3.25
CA ASP A 50 3.48 19.06 -4.19
C ASP A 50 4.59 18.20 -4.82
N LYS A 51 5.50 17.70 -3.97
CA LYS A 51 6.68 16.93 -4.42
C LYS A 51 6.98 15.74 -3.54
N THR A 52 7.57 14.70 -4.14
CA THR A 52 8.14 13.59 -3.38
C THR A 52 9.58 13.91 -2.96
N PHE A 53 9.98 13.51 -1.76
CA PHE A 53 11.35 13.63 -1.26
C PHE A 53 11.86 12.30 -0.70
N THR A 54 13.16 12.03 -0.79
CA THR A 54 13.75 10.81 -0.22
C THR A 54 13.74 10.90 1.30
N GLN A 55 13.15 9.92 2.00
CA GLN A 55 13.16 9.91 3.47
C GLN A 55 14.41 9.23 4.05
N ARG A 56 14.85 8.11 3.45
CA ARG A 56 16.04 7.36 3.87
C ARG A 56 16.60 6.60 2.67
N SER A 57 17.89 6.76 2.39
CA SER A 57 18.58 6.18 1.22
C SER A 57 19.25 4.82 1.48
N LYS A 58 19.24 4.33 2.72
CA LYS A 58 19.91 3.08 3.11
C LYS A 58 19.10 2.34 4.17
N GLU A 59 18.23 1.44 3.73
CA GLU A 59 17.85 0.25 4.50
C GLU A 59 17.62 -0.84 3.45
N THR A 60 18.53 -1.82 3.40
CA THR A 60 18.21 -3.13 2.83
C THR A 60 16.91 -3.60 3.49
N ALA A 61 16.02 -4.24 2.72
CA ALA A 61 14.74 -4.72 3.25
C ALA A 61 14.98 -5.44 4.59
N LYS A 62 14.39 -4.93 5.67
CA LYS A 62 14.62 -5.51 6.99
C LYS A 62 14.14 -6.95 6.97
N ASP A 63 15.01 -7.86 7.38
CA ASP A 63 14.59 -9.21 7.65
C ASP A 63 13.70 -9.18 8.91
N TYR A 64 12.39 -9.23 8.69
CA TYR A 64 11.40 -9.24 9.76
C TYR A 64 11.39 -10.55 10.54
N ARG A 65 12.14 -11.58 10.09
CA ARG A 65 12.29 -12.88 10.76
C ARG A 65 10.93 -13.45 11.17
N TYR A 66 10.00 -13.52 10.22
CA TYR A 66 8.65 -14.02 10.47
C TYR A 66 8.68 -15.40 11.12
N PHE A 67 8.00 -15.54 12.23
CA PHE A 67 7.74 -16.82 12.90
C PHE A 67 6.32 -16.79 13.50
N PRO A 68 5.68 -17.95 13.71
CA PRO A 68 4.40 -18.00 14.40
C PRO A 68 4.55 -17.44 15.81
N ASP A 69 3.67 -16.51 16.18
CA ASP A 69 3.61 -15.98 17.54
C ASP A 69 3.34 -17.14 18.52
N PRO A 70 4.26 -17.47 19.44
CA PRO A 70 4.14 -18.62 20.31
C PRO A 70 3.10 -18.42 21.40
N ASP A 71 2.74 -17.17 21.70
CA ASP A 71 1.76 -16.82 22.73
C ASP A 71 0.32 -16.88 22.18
N LEU A 72 0.16 -16.92 20.86
CA LEU A 72 -1.13 -16.97 20.19
C LEU A 72 -1.40 -18.38 19.62
N PRO A 73 -2.39 -19.12 20.16
CA PRO A 73 -2.81 -20.37 19.54
C PRO A 73 -3.40 -20.09 18.15
N LYS A 74 -3.38 -21.11 17.28
CA LYS A 74 -3.99 -21.00 15.95
C LYS A 74 -5.48 -20.68 16.06
N LEU A 75 -5.91 -19.63 15.36
CA LEU A 75 -7.33 -19.29 15.27
C LEU A 75 -8.03 -20.23 14.28
N VAL A 76 -8.77 -21.21 14.81
CA VAL A 76 -9.59 -22.14 14.00
C VAL A 76 -10.98 -21.55 13.83
N THR A 77 -11.17 -20.73 12.79
CA THR A 77 -12.42 -19.99 12.57
C THR A 77 -13.64 -20.88 12.33
N THR A 78 -13.44 -22.11 11.85
CA THR A 78 -14.51 -23.09 11.62
C THR A 78 -15.16 -23.61 12.90
N GLU A 79 -14.45 -23.57 14.03
CA GLU A 79 -14.94 -24.02 15.34
C GLU A 79 -15.68 -22.91 16.10
N ILE A 80 -15.67 -21.68 15.57
CA ILE A 80 -16.28 -20.51 16.20
C ILE A 80 -17.59 -20.19 15.47
N PRO A 81 -18.77 -20.46 16.06
CA PRO A 81 -20.06 -20.29 15.40
C PRO A 81 -20.33 -18.87 14.87
N ALA A 82 -19.67 -17.86 15.45
CA ALA A 82 -19.76 -16.47 14.99
C ALA A 82 -19.08 -16.23 13.62
N PHE A 83 -18.04 -17.00 13.28
CA PHE A 83 -17.31 -16.86 12.01
C PHE A 83 -17.82 -17.80 10.91
N LEU A 84 -18.89 -18.56 11.17
CA LEU A 84 -19.51 -19.37 10.13
C LEU A 84 -20.00 -18.48 8.99
N GLN A 85 -19.67 -18.88 7.77
CA GLN A 85 -19.96 -18.11 6.57
C GLN A 85 -21.46 -17.81 6.40
N SER A 86 -22.34 -18.75 6.76
CA SER A 86 -23.79 -18.56 6.73
C SER A 86 -24.22 -17.36 7.57
N ARG A 87 -23.74 -17.31 8.82
CA ARG A 87 -24.04 -16.25 9.77
C ARG A 87 -23.45 -14.91 9.35
N LEU A 88 -22.20 -14.89 8.86
CA LEU A 88 -21.57 -13.67 8.36
C LEU A 88 -22.31 -13.08 7.16
N LYS A 89 -22.84 -13.93 6.26
CA LYS A 89 -23.65 -13.49 5.12
C LYS A 89 -24.99 -12.88 5.54
N GLU A 90 -25.65 -13.42 6.56
CA GLU A 90 -26.88 -12.86 7.11
C GLU A 90 -26.67 -11.47 7.72
N GLN A 91 -25.49 -11.23 8.31
CA GLN A 91 -25.14 -9.94 8.93
C GLN A 91 -24.53 -8.93 7.94
N LEU A 92 -24.14 -9.37 6.75
CA LEU A 92 -23.48 -8.50 5.77
C LEU A 92 -24.50 -7.52 5.19
N PRO A 93 -24.32 -6.20 5.37
CA PRO A 93 -25.21 -5.22 4.76
C PRO A 93 -25.03 -5.21 3.24
N GLU A 94 -25.98 -4.58 2.55
CA GLU A 94 -25.89 -4.37 1.11
C GLU A 94 -24.60 -3.63 0.73
N LEU A 95 -23.86 -4.19 -0.22
CA LEU A 95 -22.63 -3.57 -0.71
C LEU A 95 -22.95 -2.31 -1.54
N PRO A 96 -22.09 -1.27 -1.50
CA PRO A 96 -22.31 -0.03 -2.24
C PRO A 96 -22.53 -0.23 -3.75
N GLN A 97 -21.89 -1.24 -4.35
CA GLN A 97 -22.04 -1.57 -5.76
C GLN A 97 -23.48 -2.04 -6.06
N ASN A 98 -24.01 -2.96 -5.25
CA ASN A 98 -25.36 -3.51 -5.40
C ASN A 98 -26.43 -2.44 -5.19
N LYS A 99 -26.19 -1.52 -4.25
CA LYS A 99 -27.09 -0.40 -3.98
C LYS A 99 -27.17 0.59 -5.14
N ARG A 100 -26.05 0.81 -5.86
CA ARG A 100 -25.99 1.72 -7.02
C ARG A 100 -26.57 1.12 -8.30
N SER A 101 -26.60 -0.19 -8.44
CA SER A 101 -27.11 -0.89 -9.62
C SER A 101 -28.62 -1.14 -9.60
N LYS A 102 -29.28 -0.89 -8.46
CA LYS A 102 -30.73 -0.89 -8.32
C LYS A 102 -31.33 0.44 -8.77
#